data_AF-A0A6M7V310-F1
#
_entry.id   AF-A0A6M7V310-F1
#
_cell.length_a   1.000
_cell.length_b   1.000
_cell.length_c   1.000
_cell.angle_alpha   90.00
_cell.angle_beta   90.00
_cell.angle_gamma   90.00
#
_symmetry.space_group_name_H-M   'P 1'
#
loop_
_entity.id
_entity.type
_entity.pdbx_description
1 polymer ?
#
loop_
_entity_poly.entity_id
_entity_poly.type
_entity_poly.pdbx_seq_one_letter_code
_entity_poly.pdbx_strand_id
1 'polypeptide(L)'
;MTSKSIVALEGVAKTYGAFTALHPTDLAIAEGEFVTLLGPSGCGKTTTLRLIGGFEQASAGRISISGQDVTERAPYHRPVNTVFQDYALFPNMSVSDNIGYGLSVKSNNVPKAERAKRVGEAVTLVGLEGMAHRRPGELSGGQRQRVAMARAIVRRPRVLLLDEPLSALDVKLREGMQVELKRLHRELGITFLMVTHDQTEALALSDRIVVMNQGRISQIGSPIELYDNPANPYVADFIGGANLVPAELIGRDGDTAAFRIGNGMVVRSRRATAMREPGRRITLGIRPERFVAATSGATNSLECVIRESLFHGDRLRLELGLDGITMPLFAELPRTAVSSPSGVEPGSHITLLVDPDDVMVFNAKEDQE
;
A
#
# COMPACT_ATOMS: atom_id res chain seq x y z
N MET A 1 -18.22 -12.40 -16.39
CA MET A 1 -18.72 -11.11 -16.88
C MET A 1 -17.64 -10.08 -16.58
N THR A 2 -16.86 -9.68 -17.59
CA THR A 2 -15.79 -8.69 -17.42
C THR A 2 -16.41 -7.35 -17.05
N SER A 3 -16.34 -7.01 -15.76
CA SER A 3 -16.62 -5.66 -15.28
C SER A 3 -15.85 -4.67 -16.14
N LYS A 4 -16.56 -3.71 -16.75
CA LYS A 4 -15.98 -2.73 -17.66
C LYS A 4 -15.06 -1.81 -16.84
N SER A 5 -13.76 -1.84 -17.11
CA SER A 5 -12.78 -1.02 -16.41
C SER A 5 -12.99 0.48 -16.69
N ILE A 6 -12.93 1.30 -15.65
CA ILE A 6 -13.02 2.76 -15.73
C ILE A 6 -11.67 3.38 -16.14
N VAL A 7 -10.56 2.75 -15.76
CA VAL A 7 -9.20 3.08 -16.22
C VAL A 7 -8.55 1.79 -16.68
N ALA A 8 -7.93 1.79 -17.87
CA ALA A 8 -7.10 0.69 -18.33
C ALA A 8 -5.78 1.21 -18.91
N LEU A 9 -4.68 0.57 -18.49
CA LEU A 9 -3.37 0.65 -19.10
C LEU A 9 -3.16 -0.65 -19.88
N GLU A 10 -2.82 -0.52 -21.16
CA GLU A 10 -2.53 -1.64 -22.07
C GLU A 10 -1.08 -1.48 -22.58
N GLY A 11 -0.16 -2.28 -22.04
CA GLY A 11 1.26 -2.26 -22.39
C GLY A 11 1.95 -0.90 -22.16
N VAL A 12 1.46 -0.09 -21.22
CA VAL A 12 1.93 1.29 -21.03
C VAL A 12 3.33 1.30 -20.46
N ALA A 13 4.23 2.04 -21.11
CA ALA A 13 5.62 2.20 -20.68
C ALA A 13 6.03 3.67 -20.64
N LYS A 14 7.04 3.98 -19.83
CA LYS A 14 7.65 5.31 -19.75
C LYS A 14 9.15 5.21 -19.56
N THR A 15 9.86 5.89 -20.47
CA THR A 15 11.31 6.03 -20.47
C THR A 15 11.69 7.51 -20.44
N TYR A 16 12.79 7.82 -19.73
CA TYR A 16 13.43 9.12 -19.66
C TYR A 16 14.89 8.95 -20.11
N GLY A 17 15.16 9.20 -21.39
CA GLY A 17 16.45 8.84 -21.98
C GLY A 17 16.72 7.34 -21.84
N ALA A 18 17.81 6.97 -21.16
CA ALA A 18 18.17 5.58 -20.91
C ALA A 18 17.46 4.95 -19.70
N PHE A 19 16.81 5.75 -18.84
CA PHE A 19 16.14 5.25 -17.63
C PHE A 19 14.70 4.82 -17.94
N THR A 20 14.33 3.58 -17.58
CA THR A 20 12.94 3.10 -17.68
C THR A 20 12.24 3.30 -16.35
N ALA A 21 11.33 4.28 -16.28
CA ALA A 21 10.56 4.58 -15.07
C ALA A 21 9.34 3.65 -14.91
N LEU A 22 8.78 3.18 -16.01
CA LEU A 22 7.70 2.21 -16.05
C LEU A 22 7.93 1.24 -17.22
N HIS A 23 8.12 -0.04 -16.92
CA HIS A 23 8.13 -1.10 -17.92
C HIS A 23 6.71 -1.31 -18.47
N PRO A 24 6.53 -1.95 -19.65
CA PRO A 24 5.21 -2.25 -20.20
C PRO A 24 4.29 -2.85 -19.14
N THR A 25 3.22 -2.12 -18.84
CA THR A 25 2.35 -2.41 -17.71
C THR A 25 0.90 -2.49 -18.17
N ASP A 26 0.26 -3.60 -17.81
CA ASP A 26 -1.17 -3.79 -17.93
C ASP A 26 -1.85 -3.60 -16.56
N LEU A 27 -2.86 -2.75 -16.50
CA LEU A 27 -3.61 -2.49 -15.26
C LEU A 27 -5.04 -2.08 -15.61
N ALA A 28 -6.01 -2.76 -15.02
CA ALA A 28 -7.43 -2.44 -15.19
C ALA A 28 -8.05 -2.12 -13.81
N ILE A 29 -8.62 -0.92 -13.67
CA ILE A 29 -9.31 -0.45 -12.47
C ILE A 29 -10.82 -0.47 -12.73
N ALA A 30 -11.60 -1.01 -11.79
CA ALA A 30 -13.06 -1.04 -11.88
C ALA A 30 -13.68 0.29 -11.47
N GLU A 31 -14.90 0.58 -11.95
CA GLU A 31 -15.64 1.77 -11.52
C GLU A 31 -16.01 1.68 -10.04
N GLY A 32 -15.75 2.76 -9.29
CA GLY A 32 -16.05 2.85 -7.86
C GLY A 32 -15.05 2.12 -6.95
N GLU A 33 -13.93 1.66 -7.51
CA GLU A 33 -12.86 0.99 -6.76
C GLU A 33 -11.91 2.01 -6.12
N PHE A 34 -11.47 1.74 -4.89
CA PHE A 34 -10.32 2.40 -4.28
C PHE A 34 -9.05 1.58 -4.51
N VAL A 35 -8.23 2.02 -5.46
CA VAL A 35 -6.93 1.41 -5.77
C VAL A 35 -5.79 2.25 -5.23
N THR A 36 -4.79 1.59 -4.65
CA THR A 36 -3.53 2.23 -4.24
C THR A 36 -2.34 1.66 -4.99
N LEU A 37 -1.51 2.54 -5.58
CA LEU A 37 -0.16 2.21 -6.02
C LEU A 37 0.77 2.34 -4.82
N LEU A 38 1.43 1.25 -4.45
CA LEU A 38 2.30 1.14 -3.28
C LEU A 38 3.67 0.59 -3.71
N GLY A 39 4.75 1.06 -3.09
CA GLY A 39 6.10 0.67 -3.46
C GLY A 39 7.13 1.68 -2.97
N PRO A 40 8.44 1.37 -3.05
CA PRO A 40 9.50 2.27 -2.61
C PRO A 40 9.58 3.53 -3.48
N SER A 41 10.32 4.54 -3.00
CA SER A 41 10.61 5.74 -3.79
C SER A 41 11.26 5.37 -5.13
N GLY A 42 10.82 6.01 -6.21
CA GLY A 42 11.36 5.75 -7.55
C GLY A 42 10.84 4.51 -8.28
N CYS A 43 9.92 3.71 -7.71
CA CYS A 43 9.43 2.50 -8.39
C CYS A 43 8.36 2.74 -9.48
N GLY A 44 8.07 4.00 -9.83
CA GLY A 44 7.16 4.35 -10.93
C GLY A 44 5.74 4.79 -10.53
N LYS A 45 5.35 4.76 -9.24
CA LYS A 45 3.98 5.13 -8.79
C LYS A 45 3.49 6.49 -9.28
N THR A 46 4.22 7.55 -8.97
CA THR A 46 3.89 8.92 -9.38
C THR A 46 3.98 9.08 -10.90
N THR A 47 4.87 8.34 -11.57
CA THR A 47 4.93 8.31 -13.04
C THR A 47 3.63 7.71 -13.60
N THR A 48 3.18 6.56 -13.11
CA THR A 48 1.90 5.94 -13.50
C THR A 48 0.72 6.87 -13.25
N LEU A 49 0.64 7.51 -12.08
CA LEU A 49 -0.43 8.47 -11.78
C LEU A 49 -0.41 9.68 -12.72
N ARG A 50 0.78 10.24 -13.03
CA ARG A 50 0.94 11.35 -13.98
C ARG A 50 0.62 10.96 -15.42
N LEU A 51 0.95 9.73 -15.82
CA LEU A 51 0.56 9.17 -17.12
C LEU A 51 -0.95 9.09 -17.25
N ILE A 52 -1.67 8.66 -16.21
CA ILE A 52 -3.15 8.62 -16.21
C ILE A 52 -3.73 10.04 -16.21
N GLY A 53 -3.17 10.95 -15.40
CA GLY A 53 -3.56 12.36 -15.33
C GLY A 53 -3.21 13.19 -16.57
N GLY A 54 -2.34 12.68 -17.45
CA GLY A 54 -1.87 13.36 -18.65
C GLY A 54 -0.78 14.40 -18.43
N PHE A 55 -0.23 14.47 -17.22
CA PHE A 55 0.90 15.33 -16.90
C PHE A 55 2.22 14.78 -17.45
N GLU A 56 2.21 13.53 -17.89
CA GLU A 56 3.29 12.86 -18.61
C GLU A 56 2.71 12.14 -19.83
N GLN A 57 3.47 12.09 -20.92
CA GLN A 57 3.15 11.28 -22.10
C GLN A 57 3.78 9.89 -21.98
N ALA A 58 3.03 8.85 -22.36
CA ALA A 58 3.53 7.49 -22.44
C ALA A 58 4.56 7.35 -23.56
N SER A 59 5.62 6.56 -23.33
CA SER A 59 6.58 6.21 -24.38
C SER A 59 6.05 5.12 -25.31
N ALA A 60 5.16 4.26 -24.80
CA ALA A 60 4.48 3.21 -25.54
C ALA A 60 3.18 2.79 -24.82
N GLY A 61 2.36 1.99 -25.51
CA GLY A 61 1.11 1.46 -25.00
C GLY A 61 -0.05 2.47 -25.06
N ARG A 62 -1.15 2.11 -24.41
CA ARG A 62 -2.42 2.82 -24.51
C ARG A 62 -3.07 3.03 -23.15
N ILE A 63 -3.59 4.23 -22.93
CA ILE A 63 -4.33 4.60 -21.73
C ILE A 63 -5.77 4.88 -22.12
N SER A 64 -6.73 4.14 -21.54
CA SER A 64 -8.15 4.43 -21.70
C SER A 64 -8.80 4.80 -20.36
N ILE A 65 -9.70 5.79 -20.41
CA ILE A 65 -10.49 6.22 -19.25
C ILE A 65 -11.94 6.33 -19.68
N SER A 66 -12.85 5.69 -18.95
CA SER A 66 -14.27 5.60 -19.31
C SER A 66 -14.51 5.04 -20.72
N GLY A 67 -13.65 4.15 -21.19
CA GLY A 67 -13.69 3.57 -22.54
C GLY A 67 -13.22 4.51 -23.66
N GLN A 68 -12.72 5.71 -23.34
CA GLN A 68 -12.11 6.62 -24.31
C GLN A 68 -10.59 6.51 -24.23
N ASP A 69 -9.93 6.43 -25.38
CA ASP A 69 -8.48 6.59 -25.45
C ASP A 69 -8.10 8.02 -25.05
N VAL A 70 -7.20 8.14 -24.09
CA VAL A 70 -6.70 9.44 -23.60
C VAL A 70 -5.20 9.57 -23.72
N THR A 71 -4.51 8.62 -24.36
CA THR A 71 -3.05 8.50 -24.39
C THR A 71 -2.36 9.83 -24.76
N GLU A 72 -2.82 10.49 -25.82
CA GLU A 72 -2.29 11.77 -26.30
C GLU A 72 -3.07 13.00 -25.83
N ARG A 73 -4.14 12.81 -25.05
CA ARG A 73 -4.98 13.93 -24.59
C ARG A 73 -4.28 14.69 -23.47
N ALA A 74 -4.29 16.02 -23.58
CA ALA A 74 -3.80 16.91 -22.54
C ALA A 74 -4.60 16.77 -21.22
N PRO A 75 -4.02 17.09 -20.05
CA PRO A 75 -4.65 16.89 -18.74
C PRO A 75 -6.08 17.44 -18.64
N TYR A 76 -6.30 18.66 -19.14
CA TYR A 76 -7.59 19.36 -19.07
C TYR A 76 -8.68 18.76 -19.98
N HIS A 77 -8.33 17.81 -20.85
CA HIS A 77 -9.26 17.03 -21.68
C HIS A 77 -9.52 15.62 -21.13
N ARG A 78 -8.89 15.23 -20.02
CA ARG A 78 -9.10 13.92 -19.41
C ARG A 78 -10.23 13.98 -18.40
N PRO A 79 -11.09 12.95 -18.32
CA PRO A 79 -12.22 12.92 -17.40
C PRO A 79 -11.80 12.53 -15.96
N VAL A 80 -10.70 13.11 -15.47
CA VAL A 80 -10.10 12.85 -14.15
C VAL A 80 -9.75 14.15 -13.47
N ASN A 81 -9.74 14.15 -12.14
CA ASN A 81 -9.20 15.25 -11.35
C ASN A 81 -8.07 14.74 -10.45
N THR A 82 -7.07 15.58 -10.20
CA THR A 82 -5.89 15.23 -9.40
C THR A 82 -5.79 16.12 -8.16
N VAL A 83 -5.51 15.49 -7.02
CA VAL A 83 -5.06 16.14 -5.80
C VAL A 83 -3.56 15.89 -5.67
N PHE A 84 -2.78 16.96 -5.71
CA PHE A 84 -1.32 16.90 -5.60
C PHE A 84 -0.88 16.92 -4.14
N GLN A 85 0.34 16.44 -3.90
CA GLN A 85 0.96 16.33 -2.58
C GLN A 85 1.04 17.68 -1.83
N ASP A 86 1.32 18.77 -2.54
CA ASP A 86 1.38 20.14 -1.98
C ASP A 86 0.01 20.82 -1.85
N TYR A 87 -1.06 20.09 -2.19
CA TYR A 87 -2.45 20.52 -2.33
C TYR A 87 -2.69 21.58 -3.42
N ALA A 88 -1.65 22.24 -3.93
CA ALA A 88 -1.70 23.30 -4.94
C ALA A 88 -2.81 24.34 -4.70
N LEU A 89 -3.08 24.73 -3.43
CA LEU A 89 -4.12 25.71 -3.11
C LEU A 89 -3.67 27.12 -3.52
N PHE A 90 -4.58 27.92 -4.06
CA PHE A 90 -4.32 29.31 -4.39
C PHE A 90 -4.31 30.15 -3.10
N PRO A 91 -3.15 30.69 -2.66
CA PRO A 91 -3.02 31.33 -1.35
C PRO A 91 -3.83 32.62 -1.22
N ASN A 92 -4.08 33.28 -2.35
CA ASN A 92 -4.78 34.55 -2.41
C ASN A 92 -6.31 34.39 -2.56
N MET A 93 -6.82 33.17 -2.65
CA MET A 93 -8.24 32.85 -2.80
C MET A 93 -8.79 32.32 -1.48
N SER A 94 -10.08 32.58 -1.21
CA SER A 94 -10.78 31.94 -0.10
C SER A 94 -10.97 30.44 -0.34
N VAL A 95 -11.45 29.70 0.67
CA VAL A 95 -11.86 28.29 0.55
C VAL A 95 -12.92 28.12 -0.54
N SER A 96 -13.96 28.94 -0.54
CA SER A 96 -15.04 28.85 -1.54
C SER A 96 -14.53 29.17 -2.95
N ASP A 97 -13.62 30.13 -3.09
CA ASP A 97 -12.99 30.47 -4.37
C ASP A 97 -12.06 29.36 -4.86
N ASN A 98 -11.26 28.77 -3.97
CA ASN A 98 -10.41 27.62 -4.29
C ASN A 98 -11.24 26.46 -4.82
N ILE A 99 -12.32 26.10 -4.12
CA ILE A 99 -13.23 25.03 -4.53
C ILE A 99 -13.91 25.40 -5.85
N GLY A 100 -14.46 26.61 -5.96
CA GLY A 100 -15.23 27.06 -7.12
C GLY A 100 -14.41 27.39 -8.37
N TYR A 101 -13.08 27.53 -8.26
CA TYR A 101 -12.21 27.93 -9.38
C TYR A 101 -12.42 27.08 -10.62
N GLY A 102 -12.49 25.75 -10.45
CA GLY A 102 -12.72 24.85 -11.56
C GLY A 102 -14.08 25.04 -12.25
N LEU A 103 -15.10 25.54 -11.57
CA LEU A 103 -16.39 25.84 -12.17
C LEU A 103 -16.41 27.21 -12.86
N SER A 104 -15.49 28.09 -12.50
CA SER A 104 -15.47 29.48 -12.97
C SER A 104 -14.82 29.66 -14.34
N VAL A 105 -13.91 28.76 -14.72
CA VAL A 105 -13.23 28.76 -16.01
C VAL A 105 -14.24 28.71 -17.16
N LYS A 106 -14.05 29.60 -18.14
CA LYS A 106 -14.98 29.82 -19.27
C LYS A 106 -15.34 28.54 -20.04
N SER A 107 -14.41 27.59 -20.14
CA SER A 107 -14.62 26.30 -20.80
C SER A 107 -15.75 25.45 -20.19
N ASN A 108 -16.14 25.70 -18.93
CA ASN A 108 -17.14 24.89 -18.22
C ASN A 108 -18.55 25.51 -18.20
N ASN A 109 -18.67 26.79 -18.55
CA ASN A 109 -19.93 27.55 -18.69
C ASN A 109 -21.00 27.34 -17.59
N VAL A 110 -20.61 27.02 -16.35
CA VAL A 110 -21.57 26.77 -15.25
C VAL A 110 -22.21 28.10 -14.81
N PRO A 111 -23.54 28.23 -14.70
CA PRO A 111 -24.18 29.45 -14.22
C PRO A 111 -23.80 29.81 -12.78
N LYS A 112 -23.72 31.10 -12.44
CA LYS A 112 -23.27 31.58 -11.12
C LYS A 112 -24.04 30.96 -9.95
N ALA A 113 -25.36 30.82 -10.06
CA ALA A 113 -26.21 30.21 -9.03
C ALA A 113 -25.85 28.74 -8.79
N GLU A 114 -25.66 27.97 -9.87
CA GLU A 114 -25.26 26.56 -9.79
C GLU A 114 -23.85 26.40 -9.23
N ARG A 115 -22.92 27.33 -9.52
CA ARG A 115 -21.59 27.35 -8.90
C ARG A 115 -21.69 27.49 -7.39
N ALA A 116 -22.44 28.49 -6.92
CA ALA A 116 -22.59 28.74 -5.49
C ALA A 116 -23.20 27.52 -4.78
N LYS A 117 -24.21 26.88 -5.39
CA LYS A 117 -24.81 25.64 -4.88
C LYS A 117 -23.80 24.51 -4.75
N ARG A 118 -23.07 24.18 -5.83
CA ARG A 118 -22.08 23.09 -5.82
C ARG A 118 -20.91 23.35 -4.86
N VAL A 119 -20.46 24.59 -4.76
CA VAL A 119 -19.43 24.97 -3.79
C VAL A 119 -19.94 24.79 -2.37
N GLY A 120 -21.17 25.19 -2.06
CA GLY A 120 -21.81 24.95 -0.77
C GLY A 120 -21.91 23.47 -0.43
N GLU A 121 -22.43 22.66 -1.37
CA GLU A 121 -22.50 21.20 -1.24
C GLU A 121 -21.12 20.58 -0.96
N ALA A 122 -20.09 21.01 -1.71
CA ALA A 122 -18.73 20.51 -1.53
C ALA A 122 -18.12 20.92 -0.18
N VAL A 123 -18.35 22.15 0.29
CA VAL A 123 -17.92 22.63 1.62
C VAL A 123 -18.55 21.79 2.73
N THR A 124 -19.85 21.51 2.64
CA THR A 124 -20.56 20.65 3.58
C THR A 124 -20.05 19.21 3.54
N LEU A 125 -19.86 18.66 2.35
CA LEU A 125 -19.41 17.28 2.18
C LEU A 125 -18.06 17.01 2.87
N VAL A 126 -17.14 17.99 2.88
CA VAL A 126 -15.84 17.88 3.55
C VAL A 126 -15.80 18.46 4.97
N GLY A 127 -16.95 18.85 5.53
CA GLY A 127 -17.06 19.37 6.90
C GLY A 127 -16.30 20.67 7.13
N LEU A 128 -16.40 21.63 6.20
CA LEU A 128 -15.76 22.95 6.28
C LEU A 128 -16.79 24.09 6.45
N GLU A 129 -17.98 23.80 6.95
CA GLU A 129 -19.00 24.80 7.25
C GLU A 129 -18.46 25.90 8.18
N GLY A 130 -18.84 27.14 7.91
CA GLY A 130 -18.33 28.31 8.64
C GLY A 130 -16.88 28.72 8.29
N MET A 131 -16.15 27.94 7.48
CA MET A 131 -14.76 28.25 7.09
C MET A 131 -14.63 28.73 5.64
N ALA A 132 -15.72 28.82 4.89
CA ALA A 132 -15.72 29.13 3.45
C ALA A 132 -15.03 30.45 3.06
N HIS A 133 -14.98 31.43 3.98
CA HIS A 133 -14.36 32.74 3.75
C HIS A 133 -12.86 32.78 4.09
N ARG A 134 -12.34 31.78 4.79
CA ARG A 134 -10.92 31.71 5.18
C ARG A 134 -10.02 31.47 3.98
N ARG A 135 -8.77 31.90 4.08
CA ARG A 135 -7.69 31.63 3.13
C ARG A 135 -6.85 30.43 3.59
N PRO A 136 -6.11 29.75 2.69
CA PRO A 136 -5.32 28.58 3.03
C PRO A 136 -4.34 28.74 4.20
N GLY A 137 -3.79 29.95 4.40
CA GLY A 137 -2.88 30.25 5.51
C GLY A 137 -3.54 30.23 6.90
N GLU A 138 -4.87 30.28 6.97
CA GLU A 138 -5.66 30.28 8.21
C GLU A 138 -6.19 28.88 8.57
N LEU A 139 -5.77 27.85 7.82
CA LEU A 139 -6.25 26.48 7.93
C LEU A 139 -5.17 25.54 8.45
N SER A 140 -5.56 24.51 9.20
CA SER A 140 -4.69 23.38 9.55
C SER A 140 -4.33 22.53 8.32
N GLY A 141 -3.35 21.63 8.46
CA GLY A 141 -2.96 20.72 7.37
C GLY A 141 -4.12 19.88 6.84
N GLY A 142 -4.88 19.24 7.74
CA GLY A 142 -6.06 18.45 7.36
C GLY A 142 -7.18 19.29 6.76
N GLN A 143 -7.36 20.54 7.21
CA GLN A 143 -8.32 21.46 6.59
C GLN A 143 -7.90 21.85 5.16
N ARG A 144 -6.62 22.14 4.92
CA ARG A 144 -6.11 22.40 3.56
C ARG A 144 -6.32 21.20 2.63
N GLN A 145 -6.08 19.99 3.13
CA GLN A 145 -6.35 18.77 2.37
C GLN A 145 -7.84 18.65 2.02
N ARG A 146 -8.75 18.88 2.98
CA ARG A 146 -10.20 18.90 2.73
C ARG A 146 -10.61 19.92 1.66
N VAL A 147 -10.00 21.11 1.65
CA VAL A 147 -10.22 22.09 0.57
C VAL A 147 -9.77 21.54 -0.78
N ALA A 148 -8.60 20.89 -0.85
CA ALA A 148 -8.10 20.30 -2.09
C ALA A 148 -8.99 19.16 -2.60
N MET A 149 -9.46 18.31 -1.69
CA MET A 149 -10.45 17.25 -1.98
C MET A 149 -11.75 17.86 -2.50
N ALA A 150 -12.32 18.84 -1.79
CA ALA A 150 -13.53 19.55 -2.21
C ALA A 150 -13.39 20.18 -3.61
N ARG A 151 -12.25 20.81 -3.89
CA ARG A 151 -11.94 21.37 -5.21
C ARG A 151 -11.89 20.29 -6.30
N ALA A 152 -11.36 19.12 -5.99
CA ALA A 152 -11.29 18.03 -6.94
C ALA A 152 -12.66 17.37 -7.18
N ILE A 153 -13.52 17.25 -6.17
CA ILE A 153 -14.82 16.59 -6.31
C ILE A 153 -15.94 17.51 -6.81
N VAL A 154 -15.81 18.84 -6.69
CA VAL A 154 -16.87 19.79 -7.10
C VAL A 154 -17.29 19.67 -8.57
N ARG A 155 -16.37 19.21 -9.43
CA ARG A 155 -16.62 18.96 -10.86
C ARG A 155 -17.28 17.61 -11.13
N ARG A 156 -17.52 16.81 -10.08
CA ARG A 156 -18.10 15.46 -10.13
C ARG A 156 -17.33 14.53 -11.09
N PRO A 157 -16.00 14.34 -10.88
CA PRO A 157 -15.20 13.46 -11.73
C PRO A 157 -15.61 11.99 -11.53
N ARG A 158 -15.38 11.14 -12.54
CA ARG A 158 -15.56 9.67 -12.39
C ARG A 158 -14.36 8.99 -11.75
N VAL A 159 -13.18 9.60 -11.88
CA VAL A 159 -11.92 9.12 -11.33
C VAL A 159 -11.20 10.27 -10.63
N LEU A 160 -10.78 10.03 -9.39
CA LEU A 160 -9.99 10.93 -8.58
C LEU A 160 -8.58 10.34 -8.39
N LEU A 161 -7.57 11.12 -8.76
CA LEU A 161 -6.16 10.77 -8.61
C LEU A 161 -5.60 11.47 -7.37
N LEU A 162 -4.98 10.74 -6.46
CA LEU A 162 -4.43 11.28 -5.21
C LEU A 162 -2.93 10.98 -5.13
N ASP A 163 -2.10 12.02 -5.19
CA ASP A 163 -0.63 11.88 -5.13
C ASP A 163 -0.14 12.19 -3.71
N GLU A 164 0.15 11.13 -2.93
CA GLU A 164 0.59 11.20 -1.53
C GLU A 164 -0.25 12.15 -0.65
N PRO A 165 -1.59 12.01 -0.63
CA PRO A 165 -2.49 13.02 -0.06
C PRO A 165 -2.35 13.21 1.46
N LEU A 166 -1.67 12.29 2.15
CA LEU A 166 -1.55 12.23 3.62
C LEU A 166 -0.11 12.44 4.12
N SER A 167 0.88 12.59 3.22
CA SER A 167 2.30 12.58 3.60
C SER A 167 2.70 13.75 4.50
N ALA A 168 2.02 14.90 4.38
CA ALA A 168 2.35 16.12 5.11
C ALA A 168 1.63 16.26 6.47
N LEU A 169 0.90 15.23 6.91
CA LEU A 169 0.11 15.27 8.15
C LEU A 169 0.83 14.54 9.29
N ASP A 170 0.64 15.01 10.52
CA ASP A 170 1.00 14.24 11.72
C ASP A 170 0.12 13.00 11.88
N VAL A 171 0.54 12.07 12.76
CA VAL A 171 -0.10 10.77 12.95
C VAL A 171 -1.59 10.88 13.30
N LYS A 172 -1.96 11.76 14.23
CA LYS A 172 -3.37 11.88 14.67
C LYS A 172 -4.26 12.47 13.58
N LEU A 173 -3.76 13.49 12.88
CA LEU A 173 -4.48 14.05 11.74
C LEU A 173 -4.59 13.05 10.59
N ARG A 174 -3.55 12.26 10.34
CA ARG A 174 -3.52 11.22 9.31
C ARG A 174 -4.59 10.17 9.55
N GLU A 175 -4.67 9.60 10.75
CA GLU A 175 -5.70 8.61 11.12
C GLU A 175 -7.12 9.16 10.90
N GLY A 176 -7.39 10.38 11.38
CA GLY A 176 -8.69 11.03 11.17
C GLY A 176 -9.01 11.25 9.69
N MET A 177 -8.02 11.61 8.89
CA MET A 177 -8.19 11.81 7.44
C MET A 177 -8.34 10.50 6.67
N GLN A 178 -7.77 9.39 7.12
CA GLN A 178 -8.01 8.07 6.52
C GLN A 178 -9.49 7.68 6.64
N VAL A 179 -10.07 7.82 7.84
CA VAL A 179 -11.49 7.56 8.07
C VAL A 179 -12.36 8.43 7.16
N GLU A 180 -11.99 9.71 7.05
CA GLU A 180 -12.71 10.67 6.21
C GLU A 180 -12.62 10.34 4.71
N LEU A 181 -11.44 9.97 4.20
CA LEU A 181 -11.28 9.55 2.81
C LEU A 181 -12.12 8.32 2.48
N LYS A 182 -12.16 7.34 3.40
CA LYS A 182 -12.99 6.13 3.23
C LYS A 182 -14.48 6.46 3.26
N ARG A 183 -14.91 7.38 4.14
CA ARG A 183 -16.29 7.90 4.17
C ARG A 183 -16.66 8.59 2.86
N LEU A 184 -15.81 9.51 2.39
CA LEU A 184 -16.01 10.26 1.15
C LEU A 184 -16.07 9.33 -0.08
N HIS A 185 -15.18 8.34 -0.17
CA HIS A 185 -15.20 7.35 -1.24
C HIS A 185 -16.55 6.61 -1.27
N ARG A 186 -17.01 6.13 -0.12
CA ARG A 186 -18.29 5.41 0.01
C ARG A 186 -19.50 6.29 -0.33
N GLU A 187 -19.51 7.55 0.09
CA GLU A 187 -20.61 8.49 -0.18
C GLU A 187 -20.67 8.94 -1.65
N LEU A 188 -19.51 9.10 -2.30
CA LEU A 188 -19.43 9.55 -3.69
C LEU A 188 -19.58 8.41 -4.71
N GLY A 189 -19.12 7.20 -4.38
CA GLY A 189 -19.13 6.04 -5.30
C GLY A 189 -18.27 6.24 -6.56
N ILE A 190 -17.34 7.20 -6.54
CA ILE A 190 -16.41 7.46 -7.64
C ILE A 190 -15.11 6.67 -7.44
N THR A 191 -14.36 6.46 -8.51
CA THR A 191 -13.12 5.66 -8.45
C THR A 191 -11.98 6.47 -7.87
N PHE A 192 -11.21 5.90 -6.93
CA PHE A 192 -10.04 6.52 -6.35
C PHE A 192 -8.78 5.76 -6.81
N LEU A 193 -7.77 6.49 -7.31
CA LEU A 193 -6.42 5.97 -7.51
C LEU A 193 -5.45 6.79 -6.66
N MET A 194 -4.94 6.19 -5.60
CA MET A 194 -4.00 6.82 -4.68
C MET A 194 -2.58 6.32 -4.91
N VAL A 195 -1.60 7.19 -4.74
CA VAL A 195 -0.19 6.85 -4.58
C VAL A 195 0.18 7.12 -3.13
N THR A 196 0.83 6.15 -2.50
CA THR A 196 1.46 6.33 -1.18
C THR A 196 2.71 5.48 -1.07
N HIS A 197 3.57 5.83 -0.13
CA HIS A 197 4.67 4.98 0.33
C HIS A 197 4.36 4.34 1.70
N ASP A 198 3.25 4.73 2.35
CA ASP A 198 2.83 4.20 3.64
C ASP A 198 1.93 2.97 3.45
N GLN A 199 2.37 1.85 4.02
CA GLN A 199 1.66 0.58 3.91
C GLN A 199 0.36 0.57 4.71
N THR A 200 0.35 1.21 5.88
CA THR A 200 -0.82 1.30 6.76
C THR A 200 -1.96 2.01 6.03
N GLU A 201 -1.63 3.10 5.31
CA GLU A 201 -2.60 3.80 4.45
C GLU A 201 -3.17 2.89 3.37
N ALA A 202 -2.30 2.20 2.64
CA ALA A 202 -2.72 1.31 1.55
C ALA A 202 -3.61 0.17 2.06
N LEU A 203 -3.22 -0.48 3.17
CA LEU A 203 -3.96 -1.60 3.77
C LEU A 203 -5.31 -1.16 4.36
N ALA A 204 -5.40 0.04 4.94
CA ALA A 204 -6.61 0.52 5.59
C ALA A 204 -7.68 1.05 4.62
N LEU A 205 -7.25 1.66 3.51
CA LEU A 205 -8.13 2.42 2.61
C LEU A 205 -8.56 1.65 1.37
N SER A 206 -7.70 0.78 0.85
CA SER A 206 -7.85 0.27 -0.52
C SER A 206 -8.71 -0.99 -0.59
N ASP A 207 -9.51 -1.10 -1.64
CA ASP A 207 -10.11 -2.36 -2.05
C ASP A 207 -9.03 -3.27 -2.68
N ARG A 208 -8.10 -2.66 -3.44
CA ARG A 208 -6.99 -3.34 -4.10
C ARG A 208 -5.72 -2.51 -4.09
N ILE A 209 -4.59 -3.16 -3.90
CA ILE A 209 -3.28 -2.52 -3.90
C ILE A 209 -2.46 -3.09 -5.05
N VAL A 210 -1.78 -2.21 -5.78
CA VAL A 210 -0.81 -2.52 -6.82
C VAL A 210 0.57 -2.31 -6.22
N VAL A 211 1.24 -3.40 -5.85
CA VAL A 211 2.61 -3.35 -5.32
C VAL A 211 3.58 -3.22 -6.49
N MET A 212 4.36 -2.14 -6.51
CA MET A 212 5.29 -1.81 -7.57
C MET A 212 6.74 -1.90 -7.09
N ASN A 213 7.61 -2.49 -7.90
CA ASN A 213 9.05 -2.57 -7.69
C ASN A 213 9.78 -2.27 -8.98
N GLN A 214 10.76 -1.37 -8.95
CA GLN A 214 11.62 -1.05 -10.10
C GLN A 214 10.86 -0.86 -11.43
N GLY A 215 9.76 -0.09 -11.41
CA GLY A 215 8.95 0.20 -12.61
C GLY A 215 8.10 -0.97 -13.10
N ARG A 216 7.94 -2.05 -12.32
CA ARG A 216 7.11 -3.22 -12.63
C ARG A 216 6.08 -3.46 -11.52
N ILE A 217 4.93 -4.02 -11.88
CA ILE A 217 3.97 -4.54 -10.90
C ILE A 217 4.50 -5.88 -10.38
N SER A 218 4.71 -5.97 -9.06
CA SER A 218 5.13 -7.19 -8.37
C SER A 218 3.95 -8.09 -8.02
N GLN A 219 2.84 -7.48 -7.57
CA GLN A 219 1.58 -8.18 -7.27
C GLN A 219 0.43 -7.18 -7.22
N ILE A 220 -0.76 -7.64 -7.59
CA ILE A 220 -2.02 -6.92 -7.40
C ILE A 220 -2.91 -7.82 -6.57
N GLY A 221 -3.53 -7.29 -5.52
CA GLY A 221 -4.45 -8.04 -4.67
C GLY A 221 -5.15 -7.17 -3.66
N SER A 222 -6.11 -7.75 -2.95
CA SER A 222 -6.70 -7.11 -1.78
C SER A 222 -5.64 -6.98 -0.66
N PRO A 223 -5.84 -6.08 0.32
CA PRO A 223 -4.95 -5.96 1.48
C PRO A 223 -4.67 -7.30 2.18
N ILE A 224 -5.71 -8.12 2.37
CA ILE A 224 -5.62 -9.43 3.03
C ILE A 224 -4.82 -10.40 2.17
N GLU A 225 -5.10 -10.48 0.87
CA GLU A 225 -4.35 -11.36 -0.05
C GLU A 225 -2.86 -11.01 -0.11
N LEU A 226 -2.50 -9.74 -0.15
CA LEU A 226 -1.09 -9.32 -0.18
C LEU A 226 -0.37 -9.60 1.14
N TYR A 227 -1.07 -9.47 2.26
CA TYR A 227 -0.51 -9.72 3.58
C TYR A 227 -0.33 -11.22 3.85
N ASP A 228 -1.39 -11.99 3.62
CA ASP A 228 -1.45 -13.41 3.95
C ASP A 228 -0.87 -14.29 2.85
N ASN A 229 -1.01 -13.92 1.57
CA ASN A 229 -0.57 -14.71 0.41
C ASN A 229 0.30 -13.88 -0.56
N PRO A 230 1.43 -13.34 -0.10
CA PRO A 230 2.37 -12.65 -0.98
C PRO A 230 2.90 -13.63 -2.05
N ALA A 231 3.04 -13.15 -3.28
CA ALA A 231 3.44 -13.95 -4.44
C ALA A 231 4.96 -14.22 -4.47
N ASN A 232 5.75 -13.41 -3.78
CA ASN A 232 7.21 -13.51 -3.77
C ASN A 232 7.80 -12.91 -2.48
N PRO A 233 9.08 -13.20 -2.17
CA PRO A 233 9.74 -12.70 -0.97
C PRO A 233 9.75 -11.17 -0.85
N TYR A 234 9.83 -10.46 -1.98
CA TYR A 234 9.80 -9.00 -1.97
C TYR A 234 8.46 -8.47 -1.46
N VAL A 235 7.32 -9.00 -1.94
CA VAL A 235 6.01 -8.57 -1.43
C VAL A 235 5.82 -8.98 0.04
N ALA A 236 6.31 -10.16 0.42
CA ALA A 236 6.24 -10.61 1.82
C ALA A 236 7.01 -9.68 2.76
N ASP A 237 8.24 -9.31 2.41
CA ASP A 237 9.06 -8.38 3.18
C ASP A 237 8.48 -6.96 3.14
N PHE A 238 8.07 -6.52 1.96
CA PHE A 238 7.62 -5.14 1.74
C PHE A 238 6.24 -4.85 2.35
N ILE A 239 5.31 -5.80 2.42
CA ILE A 239 3.99 -5.61 3.04
C ILE A 239 4.00 -6.23 4.42
N GLY A 240 4.03 -5.44 5.48
CA GLY A 240 3.95 -5.89 6.88
C GLY A 240 5.27 -6.34 7.52
N GLY A 241 6.32 -6.60 6.72
CA GLY A 241 7.59 -7.16 7.21
C GLY A 241 7.50 -8.66 7.45
N ALA A 242 8.43 -9.42 6.88
CA ALA A 242 8.51 -10.87 7.07
C ALA A 242 9.95 -11.28 7.34
N ASN A 243 10.13 -12.25 8.23
CA ASN A 243 11.41 -12.93 8.39
C ASN A 243 11.62 -13.86 7.20
N LEU A 244 12.57 -13.52 6.35
CA LEU A 244 12.95 -14.33 5.19
C LEU A 244 14.14 -15.22 5.53
N VAL A 245 13.92 -16.52 5.60
CA VAL A 245 14.90 -17.51 6.05
C VAL A 245 15.23 -18.48 4.93
N PRO A 246 16.51 -18.58 4.50
CA PRO A 246 16.94 -19.63 3.59
C PRO A 246 16.70 -21.00 4.21
N ALA A 247 16.14 -21.92 3.42
CA ALA A 247 15.81 -23.26 3.87
C ALA A 247 16.03 -24.31 2.78
N GLU A 248 16.10 -25.57 3.20
CA GLU A 248 16.20 -26.72 2.32
C GLU A 248 15.02 -27.66 2.58
N LEU A 249 14.30 -28.06 1.54
CA LEU A 249 13.24 -29.07 1.65
C LEU A 249 13.87 -30.43 1.98
N ILE A 250 13.51 -31.03 3.12
CA ILE A 250 14.07 -32.32 3.56
C ILE A 250 13.10 -33.50 3.36
N GLY A 251 11.82 -33.21 3.16
CA GLY A 251 10.80 -34.23 2.94
C GLY A 251 9.41 -33.72 3.24
N ARG A 252 8.44 -34.62 3.17
CA ARG A 252 7.05 -34.35 3.54
C ARG A 252 6.51 -35.44 4.45
N ASP A 253 5.59 -35.05 5.30
CA ASP A 253 4.80 -35.93 6.15
C ASP A 253 3.33 -35.54 5.97
N GLY A 254 2.56 -36.38 5.27
CA GLY A 254 1.18 -36.08 4.89
C GLY A 254 1.04 -34.80 4.04
N ASP A 255 0.24 -33.86 4.52
CA ASP A 255 0.00 -32.55 3.89
C ASP A 255 1.15 -31.55 4.12
N THR A 256 2.02 -31.85 5.07
CA THR A 256 2.99 -30.90 5.61
C THR A 256 4.38 -31.15 5.03
N ALA A 257 5.04 -30.09 4.55
CA ALA A 257 6.44 -30.15 4.11
C ALA A 257 7.38 -29.74 5.25
N ALA A 258 8.51 -30.42 5.37
CA ALA A 258 9.53 -30.16 6.38
C ALA A 258 10.76 -29.52 5.74
N PHE A 259 11.27 -28.47 6.37
CA PHE A 259 12.37 -27.66 5.87
C PHE A 259 13.45 -27.53 6.93
N ARG A 260 14.71 -27.73 6.52
CA ARG A 260 15.88 -27.49 7.36
C ARG A 260 16.31 -26.03 7.24
N ILE A 261 16.51 -25.37 8.36
CA ILE A 261 17.06 -24.01 8.47
C ILE A 261 18.28 -23.99 9.40
N GLY A 262 19.12 -22.97 9.26
CA GLY A 262 20.26 -22.73 10.15
C GLY A 262 21.17 -23.95 10.32
N ASN A 263 21.49 -24.27 11.58
CA ASN A 263 22.36 -25.40 11.95
C ASN A 263 21.66 -26.78 11.98
N GLY A 264 20.44 -26.91 11.44
CA GLY A 264 19.73 -28.20 11.36
C GLY A 264 18.31 -28.20 11.93
N MET A 265 17.80 -27.06 12.35
CA MET A 265 16.44 -26.92 12.86
C MET A 265 15.40 -27.22 11.78
N VAL A 266 14.27 -27.82 12.17
CA VAL A 266 13.21 -28.23 11.25
C VAL A 266 11.96 -27.40 11.45
N VAL A 267 11.57 -26.66 10.41
CA VAL A 267 10.31 -25.91 10.34
C VAL A 267 9.40 -26.58 9.33
N ARG A 268 8.14 -26.73 9.68
CA ARG A 268 7.11 -27.34 8.83
C ARG A 268 6.15 -26.31 8.28
N SER A 269 5.67 -26.52 7.05
CA SER A 269 4.64 -25.68 6.41
C SER A 269 3.58 -26.54 5.73
N ARG A 270 2.30 -26.16 5.87
CA ARG A 270 1.18 -26.72 5.08
C ARG A 270 0.98 -26.00 3.74
N ARG A 271 1.67 -24.87 3.50
CA ARG A 271 1.52 -24.06 2.28
C ARG A 271 2.32 -24.56 1.08
N ALA A 272 3.26 -25.48 1.28
CA ALA A 272 4.10 -26.04 0.22
C ALA A 272 3.51 -27.31 -0.42
N THR A 273 2.22 -27.31 -0.74
CA THR A 273 1.50 -28.53 -1.17
C THR A 273 2.01 -29.11 -2.50
N ALA A 274 2.61 -28.30 -3.37
CA ALA A 274 3.10 -28.71 -4.68
C ALA A 274 4.57 -29.15 -4.71
N MET A 275 5.39 -28.83 -3.69
CA MET A 275 6.82 -29.14 -3.70
C MET A 275 7.06 -30.61 -3.32
N ARG A 276 7.87 -31.34 -4.09
CA ARG A 276 8.09 -32.78 -3.87
C ARG A 276 9.55 -33.23 -3.88
N GLU A 277 10.49 -32.37 -4.26
CA GLU A 277 11.89 -32.74 -4.50
C GLU A 277 12.77 -32.34 -3.29
N PRO A 278 13.23 -33.31 -2.46
CA PRO A 278 14.16 -33.02 -1.37
C PRO A 278 15.49 -32.42 -1.88
N GLY A 279 16.16 -31.64 -1.03
CA GLY A 279 17.40 -30.92 -1.37
C GLY A 279 17.16 -29.58 -2.07
N ARG A 280 15.91 -29.26 -2.46
CA ARG A 280 15.58 -27.99 -3.08
C ARG A 280 15.77 -26.84 -2.09
N ARG A 281 16.55 -25.84 -2.51
CA ARG A 281 16.71 -24.58 -1.77
C ARG A 281 15.52 -23.66 -2.02
N ILE A 282 15.04 -23.07 -0.94
CA ILE A 282 13.86 -22.20 -0.91
C ILE A 282 14.07 -21.08 0.11
N THR A 283 13.12 -20.14 0.15
CA THR A 283 13.04 -19.13 1.20
C THR A 283 11.73 -19.32 1.96
N LEU A 284 11.81 -19.50 3.27
CA LEU A 284 10.66 -19.43 4.16
C LEU A 284 10.37 -17.98 4.54
N GLY A 285 9.09 -17.63 4.65
CA GLY A 285 8.64 -16.35 5.20
C GLY A 285 7.85 -16.59 6.47
N ILE A 286 8.21 -15.91 7.56
CA ILE A 286 7.45 -15.96 8.82
C ILE A 286 7.20 -14.53 9.30
N ARG A 287 5.93 -14.19 9.49
CA ARG A 287 5.53 -12.89 10.03
C ARG A 287 5.95 -12.74 11.51
N PRO A 288 6.53 -11.61 11.94
CA PRO A 288 6.97 -11.43 13.32
C PRO A 288 5.87 -11.67 14.37
N GLU A 289 4.63 -11.27 14.08
CA GLU A 289 3.48 -11.39 14.97
C GLU A 289 2.84 -12.79 14.98
N ARG A 290 3.33 -13.72 14.15
CA ARG A 290 2.89 -15.13 14.15
C ARG A 290 3.73 -16.02 15.06
N PHE A 291 4.76 -15.47 15.69
CA PHE A 291 5.50 -16.16 16.74
C PHE A 291 4.73 -16.13 18.06
N VAL A 292 4.72 -17.27 18.75
CA VAL A 292 4.15 -17.40 20.10
C VAL A 292 5.23 -17.91 21.04
N ALA A 293 5.39 -17.27 22.20
CA ALA A 293 6.34 -17.73 23.21
C ALA A 293 5.90 -19.08 23.82
N ALA A 294 6.84 -19.99 24.00
CA ALA A 294 6.59 -21.30 24.59
C ALA A 294 7.67 -21.70 25.59
N THR A 295 7.33 -22.62 26.49
CA THR A 295 8.21 -23.09 27.57
C THR A 295 9.10 -24.27 27.17
N SER A 296 8.72 -25.10 26.18
CA SER A 296 9.61 -26.06 25.47
C SER A 296 8.84 -26.98 24.50
N GLY A 297 9.55 -27.55 23.52
CA GLY A 297 9.30 -28.92 23.01
C GLY A 297 8.10 -29.17 22.09
N ALA A 298 7.50 -28.13 21.50
CA ALA A 298 6.42 -28.30 20.53
C ALA A 298 6.94 -28.41 19.08
N THR A 299 6.12 -28.97 18.19
CA THR A 299 6.42 -28.99 16.75
C THR A 299 6.54 -27.55 16.24
N ASN A 300 7.50 -27.28 15.35
CA ASN A 300 7.83 -25.93 14.85
C ASN A 300 8.33 -24.95 15.93
N SER A 301 9.09 -25.44 16.91
CA SER A 301 9.79 -24.59 17.87
C SER A 301 11.12 -24.07 17.34
N LEU A 302 11.36 -22.78 17.53
CA LEU A 302 12.62 -22.11 17.28
C LEU A 302 13.25 -21.70 18.62
N GLU A 303 14.44 -22.23 18.91
CA GLU A 303 15.25 -21.78 20.04
C GLU A 303 16.16 -20.64 19.58
N CYS A 304 15.91 -19.45 20.13
CA CYS A 304 16.58 -18.22 19.74
C CYS A 304 17.29 -17.58 20.93
N VAL A 305 18.33 -16.79 20.66
CA VAL A 305 18.93 -15.87 21.63
C VAL A 305 18.39 -14.47 21.36
N ILE A 306 17.88 -13.80 22.39
CA ILE A 306 17.43 -12.42 22.29
C ILE A 306 18.66 -11.52 22.15
N ARG A 307 18.76 -10.76 21.05
CA ARG A 307 19.81 -9.77 20.82
C ARG A 307 19.42 -8.41 21.35
N GLU A 308 18.17 -8.02 21.12
CA GLU A 308 17.64 -6.72 21.51
C GLU A 308 16.15 -6.83 21.82
N SER A 309 15.66 -5.95 22.72
CA SER A 309 14.26 -5.94 23.17
C SER A 309 13.71 -4.53 23.15
N LEU A 310 12.78 -4.27 22.23
CA LEU A 310 12.18 -2.95 22.00
C LEU A 310 10.75 -2.94 22.54
N PHE A 311 10.47 -1.97 23.41
CA PHE A 311 9.14 -1.78 24.00
C PHE A 311 8.29 -0.79 23.21
N HIS A 312 7.17 -1.26 22.66
CA HIS A 312 6.21 -0.46 21.89
C HIS A 312 4.85 -0.33 22.61
N GLY A 313 4.85 -0.30 23.95
CA GLY A 313 3.62 -0.10 24.74
C GLY A 313 2.87 -1.40 25.04
N ASP A 314 1.98 -1.82 24.14
CA ASP A 314 1.20 -3.05 24.26
C ASP A 314 1.91 -4.28 23.65
N ARG A 315 2.97 -4.04 22.87
CA ARG A 315 3.82 -5.06 22.23
C ARG A 315 5.29 -4.93 22.61
N LEU A 316 5.97 -6.06 22.54
CA LEU A 316 7.43 -6.18 22.56
C LEU A 316 7.90 -6.64 21.19
N ARG A 317 8.84 -5.90 20.60
CA ARG A 317 9.54 -6.33 19.40
C ARG A 317 10.91 -6.84 19.78
N LEU A 318 11.15 -8.13 19.54
CA LEU A 318 12.40 -8.79 19.86
C LEU A 318 13.23 -8.96 18.59
N GLU A 319 14.51 -8.61 18.66
CA GLU A 319 15.51 -9.04 17.68
C GLU A 319 16.16 -10.33 18.18
N LEU A 320 16.23 -11.33 17.31
CA LEU A 320 16.59 -12.70 17.66
C LEU A 320 17.76 -13.18 16.80
N GLY A 321 18.75 -13.77 17.47
CA GLY A 321 19.76 -14.59 16.82
C GLY A 321 19.32 -16.04 16.76
N LEU A 322 19.53 -16.66 15.60
CA LEU A 322 19.35 -18.10 15.41
C LEU A 322 20.65 -18.73 14.92
N ASP A 323 21.05 -19.85 15.53
CA ASP A 323 22.28 -20.53 15.15
C ASP A 323 22.26 -21.00 13.70
N GLY A 324 23.33 -20.68 12.97
CA GLY A 324 23.45 -20.97 11.53
C GLY A 324 22.69 -20.01 10.62
N ILE A 325 22.03 -18.97 11.15
CA ILE A 325 21.45 -17.87 10.37
C ILE A 325 22.15 -16.57 10.74
N THR A 326 22.75 -15.91 9.75
CA THR A 326 23.47 -14.64 9.98
C THR A 326 22.52 -13.46 10.18
N MET A 327 21.42 -13.43 9.42
CA MET A 327 20.42 -12.36 9.51
C MET A 327 19.57 -12.51 10.78
N PRO A 328 19.27 -11.42 11.49
CA PRO A 328 18.40 -11.49 12.65
C PRO A 328 16.96 -11.84 12.26
N LEU A 329 16.25 -12.51 13.16
CA LEU A 329 14.80 -12.68 13.09
C LEU A 329 14.12 -11.67 14.02
N PHE A 330 12.90 -11.31 13.70
CA PHE A 330 12.06 -10.41 14.50
C PHE A 330 10.81 -11.15 14.95
N ALA A 331 10.46 -10.99 16.23
CA ALA A 331 9.17 -11.43 16.77
C ALA A 331 8.44 -10.25 17.40
N GLU A 332 7.13 -10.18 17.19
CA GLU A 332 6.24 -9.24 17.86
C GLU A 332 5.33 -10.00 18.81
N LEU A 333 5.57 -9.84 20.12
CA LEU A 333 4.82 -10.52 21.16
C LEU A 333 3.93 -9.52 21.91
N PRO A 334 2.70 -9.90 22.29
CA PRO A 334 1.92 -9.12 23.25
C PRO A 334 2.70 -8.97 24.55
N ARG A 335 2.60 -7.81 25.21
CA ARG A 335 3.27 -7.59 26.51
C ARG A 335 2.89 -8.65 27.56
N THR A 336 1.66 -9.15 27.51
CA THR A 336 1.14 -10.17 28.43
C THR A 336 1.69 -11.58 28.16
N ALA A 337 2.32 -11.82 27.01
CA ALA A 337 2.90 -13.12 26.67
C ALA A 337 4.19 -13.43 27.47
N VAL A 338 4.73 -12.44 28.16
CA VAL A 338 5.99 -12.56 28.92
C VAL A 338 5.68 -12.31 30.40
N SER A 339 5.76 -13.37 31.21
CA SER A 339 5.39 -13.35 32.63
C SER A 339 6.36 -12.55 33.51
N SER A 340 7.60 -12.34 33.06
CA SER A 340 8.66 -11.64 33.81
C SER A 340 9.52 -10.77 32.88
N PRO A 341 9.81 -9.50 33.23
CA PRO A 341 10.68 -8.62 32.41
C PRO A 341 12.07 -9.20 32.15
N SER A 342 12.61 -9.95 33.11
CA SER A 342 13.92 -10.62 33.01
C SER A 342 13.96 -11.78 32.00
N GLY A 343 12.80 -12.27 31.52
CA GLY A 343 12.74 -13.31 30.50
C GLY A 343 12.94 -12.81 29.07
N VAL A 344 13.06 -11.50 28.88
CA VAL A 344 13.22 -10.84 27.57
C VAL A 344 14.38 -9.85 27.51
N GLU A 345 15.37 -10.03 28.39
CA GLU A 345 16.60 -9.24 28.35
C GLU A 345 17.56 -9.75 27.26
N PRO A 346 18.32 -8.86 26.61
CA PRO A 346 19.41 -9.25 25.71
C PRO A 346 20.33 -10.31 26.32
N GLY A 347 20.64 -11.34 25.54
CA GLY A 347 21.43 -12.52 25.96
C GLY A 347 20.59 -13.67 26.50
N SER A 348 19.30 -13.48 26.79
CA SER A 348 18.41 -14.55 27.24
C SER A 348 18.00 -15.47 26.10
N HIS A 349 17.73 -16.73 26.42
CA HIS A 349 17.15 -17.69 25.47
C HIS A 349 15.62 -17.64 25.50
N ILE A 350 15.01 -17.76 24.33
CA ILE A 350 13.56 -17.84 24.17
C ILE A 350 13.20 -18.94 23.17
N THR A 351 12.15 -19.70 23.46
CA THR A 351 11.56 -20.64 22.50
C THR A 351 10.30 -20.02 21.89
N LEU A 352 10.25 -19.97 20.57
CA LEU A 352 9.11 -19.46 19.80
C LEU A 352 8.47 -20.57 18.98
N LEU A 353 7.15 -20.61 18.95
CA LEU A 353 6.36 -21.50 18.10
C LEU A 353 5.79 -20.73 16.92
N VAL A 354 5.66 -21.42 15.79
CA VAL A 354 4.96 -20.93 14.61
C VAL A 354 4.02 -22.01 14.07
N ASP A 355 2.77 -21.64 13.78
CA ASP A 355 1.83 -22.57 13.15
C ASP A 355 2.33 -22.93 11.73
N PRO A 356 2.35 -24.21 11.33
CA PRO A 356 2.63 -24.59 9.95
C PRO A 356 1.80 -23.86 8.88
N ASP A 357 0.61 -23.38 9.21
CA ASP A 357 -0.23 -22.57 8.32
C ASP A 357 0.25 -21.12 8.19
N ASP A 358 1.18 -20.64 9.01
CA ASP A 358 1.74 -19.29 8.96
C ASP A 358 3.14 -19.24 8.35
N VAL A 359 3.71 -20.40 8.03
CA VAL A 359 5.01 -20.51 7.35
C VAL A 359 4.81 -20.40 5.85
N MET A 360 5.11 -19.23 5.29
CA MET A 360 5.12 -18.97 3.86
C MET A 360 6.31 -19.66 3.19
N VAL A 361 6.14 -20.09 1.95
CA VAL A 361 7.17 -20.82 1.20
C VAL A 361 7.34 -20.21 -0.19
N PHE A 362 8.54 -19.73 -0.47
CA PHE A 362 8.90 -19.14 -1.75
C PHE A 362 10.00 -19.98 -2.39
N ASN A 363 9.86 -20.25 -3.69
CA ASN A 363 10.97 -20.83 -4.45
C ASN A 363 12.15 -19.86 -4.39
N ALA A 364 13.36 -20.39 -4.20
CA ALA A 364 14.55 -19.62 -4.49
C ALA A 364 14.45 -19.15 -5.95
N LYS A 365 14.73 -17.86 -6.20
CA LYS A 365 14.60 -17.25 -7.51
C LYS A 365 15.16 -18.20 -8.58
N GLU A 366 14.34 -18.55 -9.56
CA GLU A 366 14.83 -18.54 -10.93
C GLU A 366 15.07 -17.06 -11.21
N ASP A 367 16.32 -16.68 -11.49
CA ASP A 367 16.68 -15.31 -11.81
C ASP A 367 15.76 -14.76 -12.90
N GLN A 368 14.80 -13.92 -12.51
CA GLN A 368 14.05 -13.11 -13.45
C GLN A 368 14.91 -11.88 -13.77
N GLU A 369 15.63 -11.98 -14.88
CA GLU A 369 16.34 -10.89 -15.57
C GLU A 369 15.43 -9.70 -15.93
#